data_AF-A0A1X3HHC1-F1
#
_entry.id   AF-A0A1X3HHC1-F1
#
_cell.length_a   1.000
_cell.length_b   1.000
_cell.length_c   1.000
_cell.angle_alpha   90.00
_cell.angle_beta   90.00
_cell.angle_gamma   90.00
#
_symmetry.space_group_name_H-M   'P 1'
#
loop_
_entity.id
_entity.type
_entity.pdbx_description
1 polymer ?
#
loop_
_entity_poly.entity_id
_entity_poly.type
_entity_poly.pdbx_seq_one_letter_code
_entity_poly.pdbx_strand_id
1 'polypeptide(L)'
;MRMLASSRERKSYWVSLVSLIAVVPLALLTGSRGAFVSWLQRCMERPILIDRGSSRHSAGGSWRLASLRRLPGPLPDTNLMLAEVDFAKKAGEAVQATLPCALTLTDGAGRRWAAMPLPGSLLRAAAPEVVGKPQCSTLT
;
A
#
# COMPACT_ATOMS: atom_id res chain seq x y z
N MET A 1 43.38 12.56 -33.05
CA MET A 1 44.09 12.22 -31.79
C MET A 1 43.30 11.16 -31.05
N ARG A 2 43.79 9.92 -31.00
CA ARG A 2 43.23 8.86 -30.15
C ARG A 2 43.90 9.01 -28.78
N MET A 3 43.16 9.45 -27.76
CA MET A 3 43.64 9.40 -26.38
C MET A 3 43.81 7.93 -26.00
N LEU A 4 45.05 7.45 -25.99
CA LEU A 4 45.41 6.21 -25.32
C LEU A 4 45.24 6.48 -23.83
N ALA A 5 44.05 6.22 -23.30
CA ALA A 5 43.81 6.25 -21.87
C ALA A 5 44.91 5.42 -21.20
N SER A 6 45.67 6.07 -20.33
CA SER A 6 46.73 5.42 -19.57
C SER A 6 46.12 4.22 -18.84
N SER A 7 46.82 3.09 -18.77
CA SER A 7 46.39 1.87 -18.05
C SER A 7 45.82 2.19 -16.65
N ARG A 8 46.30 3.27 -16.03
CA ARG A 8 45.85 3.81 -14.74
C ARG A 8 44.46 4.45 -14.77
N GLU A 9 44.12 5.21 -15.81
CA GLU A 9 42.80 5.82 -15.98
C GLU A 9 41.74 4.77 -16.28
N ARG A 10 42.09 3.76 -17.07
CA ARG A 10 41.20 2.62 -17.36
C ARG A 10 40.90 1.81 -16.09
N LYS A 11 41.91 1.59 -15.24
CA LYS A 11 41.73 0.94 -13.93
C LYS A 11 40.89 1.80 -12.98
N SER A 12 41.13 3.11 -12.91
CA SER A 12 40.36 4.02 -12.06
C SER A 12 38.89 4.13 -12.48
N TYR A 13 38.63 4.17 -13.78
CA TYR A 13 37.27 4.12 -14.34
C TYR A 13 36.55 2.83 -13.94
N TRP A 14 37.20 1.67 -14.11
CA TRP A 14 36.62 0.39 -13.73
C TRP A 14 36.39 0.25 -12.22
N VAL A 15 37.31 0.75 -11.40
CA VAL A 15 37.13 0.76 -9.93
C VAL A 15 35.97 1.67 -9.54
N SER A 16 35.85 2.85 -10.14
CA SER A 16 34.70 3.74 -9.88
C SER A 16 33.38 3.13 -10.35
N LEU A 17 33.37 2.48 -11.52
CA LEU A 17 32.17 1.84 -12.06
C LEU A 17 31.72 0.66 -11.18
N VAL A 18 32.65 -0.20 -10.78
CA VAL A 18 32.35 -1.34 -9.88
C VAL A 18 31.94 -0.83 -8.50
N SER A 19 32.61 0.21 -7.99
CA SER A 19 32.24 0.85 -6.73
C SER A 19 30.83 1.44 -6.81
N LEU A 20 30.47 2.12 -7.90
CA LEU A 20 29.12 2.66 -8.08
C LEU A 20 28.07 1.54 -8.12
N ILE A 21 28.34 0.47 -8.86
CA ILE A 21 27.46 -0.70 -8.96
C ILE A 21 27.30 -1.41 -7.61
N ALA A 22 28.31 -1.37 -6.73
CA ALA A 22 28.22 -1.99 -5.39
C ALA A 22 27.58 -1.06 -4.35
N VAL A 23 27.94 0.22 -4.35
CA VAL A 23 27.50 1.21 -3.36
C VAL A 23 26.04 1.60 -3.57
N VAL A 24 25.58 1.72 -4.81
CA VAL A 24 24.19 2.13 -5.09
C VAL A 24 23.17 1.11 -4.56
N PRO A 25 23.26 -0.21 -4.85
CA PRO A 25 22.36 -1.20 -4.25
C PRO A 25 22.46 -1.25 -2.74
N LEU A 26 23.66 -1.11 -2.17
CA LEU A 26 23.86 -1.13 -0.73
C LEU A 26 23.20 0.08 -0.05
N ALA A 27 23.31 1.26 -0.64
CA ALA A 27 22.65 2.49 -0.18
C ALA A 27 21.12 2.40 -0.32
N LEU A 28 20.62 1.76 -1.39
CA LEU A 28 19.19 1.49 -1.55
C LEU A 28 18.68 0.48 -0.51
N LEU A 29 19.43 -0.58 -0.24
CA LEU A 29 19.06 -1.59 0.76
C LEU A 29 19.02 -0.99 2.18
N THR A 30 20.07 -0.26 2.56
CA THR A 30 20.18 0.37 3.89
C THR A 30 19.25 1.58 4.04
N GLY A 31 19.08 2.37 2.99
CA GLY A 31 18.20 3.55 2.99
C GLY A 31 16.71 3.23 2.88
N SER A 32 16.34 2.08 2.32
CA SER A 32 14.92 1.80 2.05
C SER A 32 14.06 1.51 3.29
N ARG A 33 14.61 1.43 4.51
CA ARG A 33 13.85 1.12 5.74
C ARG A 33 12.86 -0.05 5.58
N GLY A 34 13.23 -1.09 4.82
CA GLY A 34 12.35 -2.26 4.56
C GLY A 34 11.28 -2.05 3.47
N ALA A 35 11.29 -0.93 2.74
CA ALA A 35 10.37 -0.69 1.63
C ALA A 35 10.54 -1.71 0.50
N PHE A 36 11.77 -2.15 0.22
CA PHE A 36 12.02 -3.21 -0.76
C PHE A 36 11.44 -4.55 -0.32
N VAL A 37 11.63 -4.94 0.94
CA VAL A 37 11.11 -6.20 1.49
C VAL A 37 9.59 -6.19 1.49
N SER A 38 8.96 -5.10 1.93
CA SER A 38 7.50 -4.96 1.88
C SER A 38 6.97 -4.93 0.45
N TRP A 39 7.71 -4.37 -0.51
CA TRP A 39 7.37 -4.45 -1.93
C TRP A 39 7.44 -5.88 -2.45
N LEU A 40 8.51 -6.61 -2.12
CA LEU A 40 8.70 -8.00 -2.53
C LEU A 40 7.61 -8.91 -1.94
N GLN A 41 7.29 -8.74 -0.65
CA GLN A 41 6.17 -9.44 0.00
C GLN A 41 4.85 -9.18 -0.73
N ARG A 42 4.53 -7.93 -1.06
CA ARG A 42 3.32 -7.57 -1.83
C ARG A 42 3.31 -8.13 -3.25
N CYS A 43 4.47 -8.31 -3.89
CA CYS A 43 4.56 -8.95 -5.21
C CYS A 43 4.33 -10.46 -5.15
N MET A 44 4.66 -11.08 -4.02
CA MET A 44 4.48 -12.52 -3.80
C MET A 44 3.07 -12.86 -3.29
N GLU A 45 2.39 -11.92 -2.64
CA GLU A 45 0.99 -12.06 -2.25
C GLU A 45 0.11 -12.17 -3.50
N ARG A 46 -0.79 -13.16 -3.49
CA ARG A 46 -1.89 -13.26 -4.46
C ARG A 46 -3.13 -12.62 -3.85
N PRO A 47 -3.37 -11.31 -4.04
CA PRO A 47 -4.50 -10.64 -3.43
C PRO A 47 -5.81 -11.17 -4.01
N ILE A 48 -6.83 -11.26 -3.17
CA ILE A 48 -8.18 -11.55 -3.60
C ILE A 48 -8.85 -10.21 -3.93
N LEU A 49 -9.18 -10.03 -5.20
CA LEU A 49 -9.85 -8.83 -5.69
C LEU A 49 -11.36 -8.96 -5.49
N ILE A 50 -11.96 -7.90 -4.97
CA ILE A 50 -13.41 -7.79 -4.77
C ILE A 50 -13.87 -6.57 -5.56
N ASP A 51 -14.54 -6.82 -6.67
CA ASP A 51 -15.07 -5.76 -7.52
C ASP A 51 -16.25 -5.05 -6.87
N ARG A 52 -16.45 -3.78 -7.25
CA ARG A 52 -17.59 -2.99 -6.77
C ARG A 52 -18.90 -3.68 -7.16
N GLY A 53 -19.78 -3.88 -6.17
CA GLY A 53 -21.07 -4.57 -6.35
C GLY A 53 -21.01 -6.09 -6.29
N SER A 54 -19.82 -6.69 -6.23
CA SER A 54 -19.64 -8.12 -6.00
C SER A 54 -19.44 -8.42 -4.52
N SER A 55 -19.87 -9.61 -4.09
CA SER A 55 -19.52 -10.17 -2.79
C SER A 55 -18.64 -11.41 -3.00
N ARG A 56 -17.63 -11.59 -2.15
CA ARG A 56 -16.75 -12.76 -2.20
C ARG A 56 -16.39 -13.23 -0.80
N HIS A 57 -16.43 -14.54 -0.61
CA HIS A 57 -15.99 -15.17 0.64
C HIS A 57 -14.46 -15.34 0.61
N SER A 58 -13.77 -14.81 1.61
CA SER A 58 -12.32 -14.84 1.75
C SER A 58 -11.89 -14.50 3.19
N ALA A 59 -10.71 -14.96 3.59
CA ALA A 59 -10.15 -14.71 4.92
C ALA A 59 -11.09 -15.07 6.08
N GLY A 60 -11.98 -16.05 5.88
CA GLY A 60 -12.96 -16.51 6.88
C GLY A 60 -14.27 -15.71 6.95
N GLY A 61 -14.48 -14.72 6.06
CA GLY A 61 -15.74 -14.00 5.98
C GLY A 61 -16.13 -13.59 4.56
N SER A 62 -17.36 -13.13 4.40
CA SER A 62 -17.89 -12.58 3.17
C SER A 62 -17.67 -11.08 3.14
N TRP A 63 -17.00 -10.61 2.09
CA TRP A 63 -16.62 -9.22 1.89
C TRP A 63 -17.41 -8.62 0.74
N ARG A 64 -17.85 -7.38 0.89
CA ARG A 64 -18.50 -6.60 -0.17
C ARG A 64 -18.13 -5.12 -0.05
N LEU A 65 -17.76 -4.49 -1.16
CA LEU A 65 -17.59 -3.04 -1.18
C LEU A 65 -18.97 -2.37 -1.19
N ALA A 66 -19.37 -1.80 -0.06
CA ALA A 66 -20.67 -1.19 0.15
C ALA A 66 -20.77 0.18 -0.50
N SER A 67 -19.78 1.04 -0.28
CA SER A 67 -19.72 2.37 -0.86
C SER A 67 -18.27 2.78 -1.12
N LEU A 68 -18.06 3.63 -2.11
CA LEU A 68 -16.78 4.28 -2.32
C LEU A 68 -17.05 5.70 -2.81
N ARG A 69 -16.61 6.67 -2.04
CA ARG A 69 -16.87 8.09 -2.25
C ARG A 69 -15.62 8.94 -2.06
N ARG A 70 -15.62 10.09 -2.72
CA ARG A 70 -14.54 11.06 -2.65
C ARG A 70 -14.86 12.09 -1.57
N LEU A 71 -13.90 12.33 -0.68
CA LEU A 71 -13.94 13.38 0.32
C LEU A 71 -12.88 14.43 0.00
N PRO A 72 -13.10 15.70 0.37
CA PRO A 72 -12.06 16.71 0.28
C PRO A 72 -10.87 16.28 1.14
N GLY A 73 -9.67 16.37 0.56
CA GLY A 73 -8.45 16.08 1.28
C GLY A 73 -8.05 17.20 2.24
N PRO A 74 -7.14 16.92 3.19
CA PRO A 74 -6.66 17.92 4.14
C PRO A 74 -5.74 18.96 3.49
N LEU A 75 -5.22 18.71 2.29
CA LEU A 75 -4.37 19.61 1.52
C LEU A 75 -5.08 20.07 0.23
N PRO A 76 -4.77 21.27 -0.30
CA PRO A 76 -5.27 21.71 -1.60
C PRO A 76 -4.91 20.68 -2.69
N ASP A 77 -5.84 20.48 -3.63
CA ASP A 77 -5.75 19.50 -4.73
C ASP A 77 -5.58 18.02 -4.32
N THR A 78 -5.78 17.70 -3.04
CA THR A 78 -5.82 16.31 -2.57
C THR A 78 -7.25 15.84 -2.36
N ASN A 79 -7.50 14.58 -2.69
CA ASN A 79 -8.79 13.93 -2.48
C ASN A 79 -8.56 12.68 -1.64
N LEU A 80 -9.39 12.53 -0.62
CA LEU A 80 -9.46 11.30 0.15
C LEU A 80 -10.53 10.39 -0.45
N MET A 81 -10.29 9.09 -0.46
CA MET A 81 -11.27 8.09 -0.88
C MET A 81 -11.74 7.35 0.37
N LEU A 82 -13.02 7.50 0.70
CA LEU A 82 -13.66 6.75 1.76
C LEU A 82 -14.33 5.52 1.15
N ALA A 83 -13.82 4.34 1.51
CA ALA A 83 -14.34 3.05 1.13
C ALA A 83 -15.05 2.42 2.33
N GLU A 84 -16.34 2.12 2.19
CA GLU A 84 -17.09 1.36 3.18
C GLU A 84 -17.21 -0.08 2.71
N VAL A 85 -16.89 -1.01 3.61
CA VAL A 85 -16.82 -2.44 3.30
C VAL A 85 -17.73 -3.17 4.29
N ASP A 86 -18.64 -3.96 3.75
CA ASP A 86 -19.44 -4.88 4.53
C ASP A 86 -18.64 -6.16 4.75
N PHE A 87 -18.50 -6.56 6.00
CA PHE A 87 -17.87 -7.81 6.40
C PHE A 87 -18.86 -8.66 7.20
N ALA A 88 -19.15 -9.85 6.69
CA ALA A 88 -19.97 -10.85 7.36
C ALA A 88 -19.14 -12.10 7.68
N LYS A 89 -19.29 -12.67 8.86
CA LYS A 89 -18.58 -13.89 9.27
C LYS A 89 -19.56 -14.90 9.87
N LYS A 90 -19.08 -16.12 10.13
CA LYS A 90 -19.85 -17.10 10.88
C LYS A 90 -20.03 -16.67 12.34
N ALA A 91 -21.17 -17.01 12.93
CA ALA A 91 -21.46 -16.71 14.33
C ALA A 91 -20.47 -17.42 15.26
N GLY A 92 -19.99 -16.72 16.29
CA GLY A 92 -19.10 -17.27 17.32
C GLY A 92 -17.59 -17.08 17.09
N GLU A 93 -17.14 -16.78 15.87
CA GLU A 93 -15.74 -16.43 15.63
C GLU A 93 -15.45 -15.00 16.09
N ALA A 94 -14.25 -14.67 16.58
CA ALA A 94 -13.85 -13.29 16.89
C ALA A 94 -13.51 -12.51 15.60
N VAL A 95 -13.94 -11.25 15.45
CA VAL A 95 -13.72 -10.48 14.20
C VAL A 95 -12.23 -10.39 13.89
N GLN A 96 -11.40 -10.11 14.90
CA GLN A 96 -9.96 -9.96 14.78
C GLN A 96 -9.27 -11.21 14.20
N ALA A 97 -9.76 -12.41 14.52
CA ALA A 97 -9.21 -13.66 14.01
C ALA A 97 -9.50 -13.88 12.52
N THR A 98 -10.44 -13.11 11.95
CA THR A 98 -10.96 -13.26 10.59
C THR A 98 -10.59 -12.07 9.70
N LEU A 99 -9.84 -11.10 10.22
CA LEU A 99 -9.43 -9.93 9.44
C LEU A 99 -8.18 -10.24 8.60
N PRO A 100 -8.13 -9.80 7.34
CA PRO A 100 -6.94 -9.96 6.50
C PRO A 100 -5.80 -9.09 7.03
N CYS A 101 -4.58 -9.54 6.81
CA CYS A 101 -3.36 -8.82 7.19
C CYS A 101 -3.27 -7.41 6.58
N ALA A 102 -3.87 -7.20 5.40
CA ALA A 102 -3.89 -5.92 4.72
C ALA A 102 -5.15 -5.75 3.86
N LEU A 103 -5.71 -4.54 3.87
CA LEU A 103 -6.76 -4.09 2.97
C LEU A 103 -6.21 -2.94 2.12
N THR A 104 -6.33 -3.07 0.80
CA THR A 104 -5.86 -2.05 -0.15
C THR A 104 -6.93 -1.74 -1.18
N LEU A 105 -7.05 -0.46 -1.53
CA LEU A 105 -7.85 -0.05 -2.67
C LEU A 105 -6.99 -0.15 -3.92
N THR A 106 -7.49 -0.78 -4.98
CA THR A 106 -6.80 -0.87 -6.27
C THR A 106 -7.68 -0.25 -7.36
N ASP A 107 -7.09 0.48 -8.31
CA ASP A 107 -7.82 0.98 -9.48
C ASP A 107 -7.62 0.09 -10.72
N GLY A 108 -8.30 0.43 -11.81
CA GLY A 108 -8.19 -0.29 -13.09
C GLY A 108 -6.81 -0.22 -13.75
N ALA A 109 -5.92 0.68 -13.30
CA ALA A 109 -4.54 0.77 -13.74
C ALA A 109 -3.57 -0.04 -12.84
N GLY A 110 -4.09 -0.72 -11.82
CA GLY A 110 -3.29 -1.49 -10.86
C GLY A 110 -2.58 -0.63 -9.80
N ARG A 111 -2.88 0.66 -9.72
CA ARG A 111 -2.38 1.52 -8.64
C ARG A 111 -3.06 1.13 -7.34
N ARG A 112 -2.29 1.08 -6.26
CA ARG A 112 -2.74 0.59 -4.94
C ARG A 112 -2.58 1.67 -3.89
N TRP A 113 -3.58 1.79 -3.03
CA TRP A 113 -3.56 2.68 -1.87
C TRP A 113 -3.85 1.86 -0.60
N ALA A 114 -2.99 2.01 0.39
CA ALA A 114 -3.21 1.44 1.71
C ALA A 114 -4.27 2.24 2.47
N ALA A 115 -5.00 1.57 3.35
CA ALA A 115 -5.87 2.26 4.29
C ALA A 115 -5.03 3.14 5.21
N MET A 116 -5.50 4.36 5.45
CA MET A 116 -4.92 5.30 6.40
C MET A 116 -5.96 5.64 7.46
N PRO A 117 -5.59 5.76 8.74
CA PRO A 117 -6.49 6.27 9.76
C PRO A 117 -6.95 7.68 9.39
N LEU A 118 -8.27 7.87 9.32
CA LEU A 118 -8.86 9.17 9.01
C LEU A 118 -9.12 9.95 10.30
N PRO A 119 -8.73 11.24 10.38
CA PRO A 119 -9.02 12.07 11.53
C PRO A 119 -10.54 12.16 11.77
N GLY A 120 -10.96 11.93 13.02
CA GLY A 120 -12.39 11.97 13.37
C GLY A 120 -13.06 13.33 13.13
N SER A 121 -12.30 14.43 13.11
CA SER A 121 -12.79 15.76 12.73
C SER A 121 -13.15 15.85 11.25
N LEU A 122 -12.32 15.28 10.37
CA LEU A 122 -12.56 15.25 8.93
C LEU A 122 -13.77 14.37 8.60
N LEU A 123 -13.86 13.21 9.26
CA LEU A 123 -15.04 12.34 9.14
C LEU A 123 -16.31 13.04 9.62
N ARG A 124 -16.28 13.72 10.77
CA ARG A 124 -17.45 14.49 11.25
C ARG A 124 -17.90 15.58 10.30
N ALA A 125 -16.97 16.26 9.64
CA ALA A 125 -17.29 17.33 8.70
C ALA A 125 -17.80 16.81 7.34
N ALA A 126 -17.19 15.75 6.81
CA ALA A 126 -17.43 15.31 5.43
C ALA A 126 -18.31 14.06 5.30
N ALA A 127 -18.43 13.26 6.36
CA ALA A 127 -19.12 11.97 6.38
C ALA A 127 -19.58 11.60 7.81
N PRO A 128 -20.46 12.40 8.45
CA PRO A 128 -20.83 12.23 9.86
C PRO A 128 -21.45 10.86 10.16
N GLU A 129 -22.16 10.27 9.20
CA GLU A 129 -22.82 8.96 9.31
C GLU A 129 -21.86 7.76 9.46
N VAL A 130 -20.55 7.94 9.24
CA VAL A 130 -19.56 6.86 9.44
C VAL A 130 -18.67 7.03 10.67
N VAL A 131 -18.81 8.13 11.43
CA VAL A 131 -17.91 8.46 12.56
C VAL A 131 -17.90 7.39 13.65
N GLY A 132 -19.00 6.66 13.83
CA GLY A 132 -19.12 5.57 14.80
C GLY A 132 -18.80 4.18 14.26
N LYS A 133 -18.47 4.05 12.97
CA LYS A 133 -18.12 2.76 12.36
C LYS A 133 -16.65 2.41 12.67
N PRO A 134 -16.33 1.12 12.88
CA PRO A 134 -14.95 0.71 13.10
C PRO A 134 -14.09 0.97 11.84
N GLN A 135 -12.87 1.48 12.03
CA GLN A 135 -11.94 1.72 10.93
C GLN A 135 -11.04 0.50 10.71
N CYS A 136 -10.79 0.11 9.46
CA CYS A 136 -9.90 -1.02 9.15
C CYS A 136 -8.49 -0.85 9.72
N SER A 137 -7.99 0.38 9.83
CA SER A 137 -6.67 0.68 10.42
C SER A 137 -6.60 0.54 11.95
N THR A 138 -7.74 0.43 12.63
CA THR A 138 -7.82 0.31 14.10
C THR A 138 -8.31 -1.06 14.55
N LEU A 139 -8.58 -1.96 13.60
CA LEU A 139 -9.11 -3.30 13.85
C LEU A 139 -8.02 -4.39 13.90
N THR A 140 -6.76 -4.02 13.58
CA THR A 140 -5.56 -4.86 13.70
C THR A 140 -4.98 -4.83 15.09
#